data_AF-A0A7C4UZE7-F1
#
_entry.id   AF-A0A7C4UZE7-F1
#
_cell.length_a   1.000
_cell.length_b   1.000
_cell.length_c   1.000
_cell.angle_alpha   90.00
_cell.angle_beta   90.00
_cell.angle_gamma   90.00
#
_symmetry.space_group_name_H-M   'P 1'
#
loop_
_entity.id
_entity.type
_entity.pdbx_description
1 polymer ?
#
loop_
_entity_poly.entity_id
_entity_poly.type
_entity_poly.pdbx_seq_one_letter_code
_entity_poly.pdbx_strand_id
1 'polypeptide(L)'
;MNRKLITLAALLVLLGSLSADDKSKPADKSKAPEDSPIVKKTREVKLATPVTVDFKDERLKDVLDEFKKQVEGLSIHLEAGVSGNQSFTYSAKDKPLRDVLDEMFKGRGLGYIIGRKTKDGDRYEGWLIINQSDDRGDPIVKGASPKPETKPTGSKPPEPTKPKPETDPAADAERQAASKLKNAKIFLEDGKVDDARDFLEQILKRWPNTKAAAEAKTMLGKLKK
;
A
#
# COMPACT_ATOMS: atom_id res chain seq x y z
N MET A 1 23.98 41.15 69.21
CA MET A 1 25.24 40.78 69.90
C MET A 1 25.51 39.31 69.58
N ASN A 2 26.42 39.03 68.64
CA ASN A 2 27.79 38.57 68.91
C ASN A 2 27.78 37.33 69.83
N ARG A 3 28.22 36.12 69.46
CA ARG A 3 29.51 35.67 68.89
C ARG A 3 29.50 34.13 69.14
N LYS A 4 29.96 33.16 68.33
CA LYS A 4 31.34 32.88 67.86
C LYS A 4 31.42 31.43 67.31
N LEU A 5 32.26 31.24 66.29
CA LEU A 5 33.27 30.18 66.03
C LEU A 5 32.90 28.68 66.03
N ILE A 6 33.07 27.98 64.88
CA ILE A 6 34.25 27.18 64.40
C ILE A 6 34.33 25.78 65.05
N THR A 7 34.31 24.70 64.27
CA THR A 7 35.43 23.71 64.18
C THR A 7 35.30 22.83 62.91
N LEU A 8 36.47 22.63 62.30
CA LEU A 8 36.83 21.85 61.11
C LEU A 8 37.01 20.34 61.44
N ALA A 9 37.34 19.56 60.40
CA ALA A 9 37.92 18.20 60.37
C ALA A 9 36.91 17.06 60.10
N ALA A 10 36.81 16.57 58.85
CA ALA A 10 37.73 15.67 58.12
C ALA A 10 37.53 14.20 58.50
N LEU A 11 37.03 13.38 57.57
CA LEU A 11 37.55 12.02 57.40
C LEU A 11 37.37 11.54 55.96
N LEU A 12 38.52 11.16 55.42
CA LEU A 12 38.85 10.52 54.17
C LEU A 12 38.36 9.05 54.14
N VAL A 13 38.48 8.40 52.97
CA VAL A 13 38.47 6.94 52.70
C VAL A 13 37.08 6.42 52.29
N LEU A 14 36.84 5.81 51.11
CA LEU A 14 37.56 4.72 50.45
C LEU A 14 37.24 4.66 48.94
N LEU A 15 38.26 4.34 48.14
CA LEU A 15 38.17 3.88 46.75
C LEU A 15 37.21 2.68 46.62
N GLY A 16 36.31 2.74 45.63
CA GLY A 16 35.59 1.60 45.10
C GLY A 16 35.72 1.58 43.58
N SER A 17 36.66 0.80 43.08
CA SER A 17 36.83 0.48 41.66
C SER A 17 35.64 -0.36 41.18
N LEU A 18 34.88 0.14 40.19
CA LEU A 18 33.98 -0.69 39.40
C LEU A 18 34.28 -0.47 37.91
N SER A 19 35.13 -1.33 37.37
CA SER A 19 35.14 -1.66 35.95
C SER A 19 34.62 -3.07 35.81
N ALA A 20 33.44 -3.20 35.19
CA ALA A 20 32.98 -4.44 34.56
C ALA A 20 31.86 -4.05 33.57
N ASP A 21 32.15 -4.29 32.29
CA ASP A 21 31.23 -4.53 31.17
C ASP A 21 29.78 -4.04 31.27
N ASP A 22 29.48 -2.87 30.68
CA ASP A 22 28.16 -2.57 30.11
C ASP A 22 28.25 -2.71 28.58
N LYS A 23 28.50 -3.95 28.12
CA LYS A 23 28.27 -4.33 26.73
C LYS A 23 26.88 -4.93 26.62
N SER A 24 26.08 -4.26 25.79
CA SER A 24 24.99 -4.86 25.03
C SER A 24 23.74 -5.20 25.84
N LYS A 25 23.00 -4.15 26.21
CA LYS A 25 21.54 -4.20 26.33
C LYS A 25 20.97 -4.87 25.05
N PRO A 26 20.28 -6.01 25.15
CA PRO A 26 19.69 -6.64 23.99
C PRO A 26 18.61 -5.71 23.44
N ALA A 27 18.77 -5.35 22.16
CA ALA A 27 17.76 -4.63 21.41
C ALA A 27 16.47 -5.48 21.41
N ASP A 28 15.47 -5.01 22.14
CA ASP A 28 14.10 -5.48 22.09
C ASP A 28 13.57 -5.29 20.66
N LYS A 29 13.74 -6.32 19.84
CA LYS A 29 13.13 -6.47 18.52
C LYS A 29 11.68 -6.96 18.70
N SER A 30 10.80 -6.16 19.28
CA SER A 30 9.36 -6.51 19.29
C SER A 30 8.37 -5.36 19.51
N LYS A 31 8.70 -4.13 19.12
CA LYS A 31 7.67 -3.10 18.86
C LYS A 31 7.75 -2.64 17.42
N ALA A 32 6.66 -2.87 16.67
CA ALA A 32 6.36 -2.05 15.50
C ALA A 32 6.57 -0.57 15.90
N PRO A 33 7.19 0.27 15.07
CA PRO A 33 7.43 1.66 15.42
C PRO A 33 6.09 2.27 15.82
N GLU A 34 6.02 2.78 17.06
CA GLU A 34 4.83 3.44 17.55
C GLU A 34 4.43 4.52 16.54
N ASP A 35 3.16 4.48 16.09
CA ASP A 35 2.70 5.43 15.11
C ASP A 35 2.92 6.85 15.63
N SER A 36 3.60 7.66 14.81
CA SER A 36 3.80 9.08 15.09
C SER A 36 2.45 9.76 15.37
N PRO A 37 2.39 10.75 16.29
CA PRO A 37 1.14 11.44 16.62
C PRO A 37 0.44 12.03 15.37
N ILE A 38 1.19 12.36 14.32
CA ILE A 38 0.65 12.88 13.04
C ILE A 38 -0.10 11.78 12.27
N VAL A 39 0.43 10.55 12.26
CA VAL A 39 -0.18 9.37 11.63
C VAL A 39 -1.47 8.99 12.36
N LYS A 40 -1.42 8.92 13.70
CA LYS A 40 -2.60 8.67 14.55
C LYS A 40 -3.67 9.73 14.32
N LYS A 41 -3.31 11.01 14.32
CA LYS A 41 -4.24 12.11 14.06
C LYS A 41 -4.88 12.00 12.67
N THR A 42 -4.13 11.62 11.64
CA THR A 42 -4.69 11.43 10.30
C THR A 42 -5.65 10.23 10.26
N ARG A 43 -5.28 9.14 10.92
CA ARG A 43 -6.10 7.92 11.00
C ARG A 43 -7.41 8.11 11.76
N GLU A 44 -7.33 8.71 12.93
CA GLU A 44 -8.44 8.75 13.89
C GLU A 44 -9.29 10.01 13.72
N VAL A 45 -8.68 11.13 13.34
CA VAL A 45 -9.41 12.41 13.21
C VAL A 45 -9.78 12.66 11.76
N LYS A 46 -8.82 12.67 10.83
CA LYS A 46 -9.07 13.10 9.44
C LYS A 46 -9.90 12.10 8.63
N LEU A 47 -9.64 10.80 8.80
CA LEU A 47 -10.40 9.76 8.09
C LEU A 47 -11.77 9.47 8.71
N ALA A 48 -11.97 9.80 9.99
CA ALA A 48 -13.26 9.64 10.66
C ALA A 48 -14.20 10.83 10.41
N THR A 49 -13.69 11.95 9.89
CA THR A 49 -14.51 13.12 9.55
C THR A 49 -15.63 12.71 8.59
N PRO A 50 -16.90 12.97 8.93
CA PRO A 50 -18.01 12.72 8.02
C PRO A 50 -17.92 13.69 6.85
N VAL A 51 -17.99 13.15 5.64
CA VAL A 51 -17.97 13.89 4.39
C VAL A 51 -19.27 13.65 3.64
N THR A 52 -19.78 14.71 3.04
CA THR A 52 -20.93 14.67 2.16
C THR A 52 -20.47 15.08 0.78
N VAL A 53 -20.56 14.16 -0.17
CA VAL A 53 -20.05 14.33 -1.53
C VAL A 53 -21.03 13.76 -2.54
N ASP A 54 -21.16 14.45 -3.66
CA ASP A 54 -21.89 13.98 -4.84
C ASP A 54 -21.01 14.25 -6.05
N PHE A 55 -20.40 13.19 -6.56
CA PHE A 55 -19.51 13.24 -7.71
C PHE A 55 -20.16 12.50 -8.87
N LYS A 56 -20.19 13.16 -10.02
CA LYS A 56 -20.73 12.58 -11.25
C LYS A 56 -19.72 12.76 -12.38
N ASP A 57 -19.07 11.65 -12.73
CA ASP A 57 -18.01 11.61 -13.74
C ASP A 57 -16.86 12.60 -13.47
N GLU A 58 -16.59 12.87 -12.19
CA GLU A 58 -15.55 13.80 -11.75
C GLU A 58 -14.19 13.11 -11.75
N ARG A 59 -13.11 13.84 -12.09
CA ARG A 59 -11.78 13.23 -12.12
C ARG A 59 -11.28 13.00 -10.70
N LEU A 60 -10.48 11.96 -10.51
CA LEU A 60 -9.89 11.62 -9.22
C LEU A 60 -9.18 12.82 -8.58
N LYS A 61 -8.43 13.61 -9.36
CA LYS A 61 -7.79 14.82 -8.84
C LYS A 61 -8.78 15.83 -8.24
N ASP A 62 -9.87 16.09 -8.95
CA ASP A 62 -10.89 17.06 -8.53
C ASP A 62 -11.63 16.55 -7.28
N VAL A 63 -11.95 15.25 -7.25
CA VAL A 63 -12.53 14.58 -6.08
C VAL A 63 -11.62 14.67 -4.85
N LEU A 64 -10.32 14.38 -5.01
CA LEU A 64 -9.36 14.44 -3.92
C LEU A 64 -9.15 15.86 -3.42
N ASP A 65 -9.16 16.84 -4.32
CA ASP A 65 -9.06 18.25 -3.94
C ASP A 65 -10.30 18.72 -3.18
N GLU A 66 -11.49 18.19 -3.49
CA GLU A 66 -12.69 18.43 -2.69
C GLU A 66 -12.57 17.86 -1.26
N PHE A 67 -12.02 16.64 -1.12
CA PHE A 67 -11.76 16.08 0.22
C PHE A 67 -10.76 16.90 1.03
N LYS A 68 -9.75 17.51 0.39
CA LYS A 68 -8.81 18.42 1.08
C LYS A 68 -9.48 19.68 1.60
N LYS A 69 -10.52 20.17 0.91
CA LYS A 69 -11.30 21.34 1.36
C LYS A 69 -12.22 20.98 2.53
N GLN A 70 -12.83 19.79 2.49
CA GLN A 70 -13.73 19.34 3.56
C GLN A 70 -12.96 18.93 4.82
N VAL A 71 -11.77 18.34 4.67
CA VAL A 71 -10.93 17.91 5.78
C VAL A 71 -9.67 18.77 5.85
N GLU A 72 -9.74 19.82 6.68
CA GLU A 72 -8.63 20.76 6.84
C GLU A 72 -7.34 20.04 7.30
N GLY A 73 -6.23 20.33 6.61
CA GLY A 73 -4.94 19.72 6.87
C GLY A 73 -4.79 18.29 6.36
N LEU A 74 -5.73 17.77 5.58
CA LEU A 74 -5.55 16.50 4.85
C LEU A 74 -4.58 16.70 3.68
N SER A 75 -3.43 16.04 3.76
CA SER A 75 -2.46 16.00 2.66
C SER A 75 -2.61 14.67 1.91
N ILE A 76 -2.78 14.74 0.59
CA ILE A 76 -2.99 13.55 -0.26
C ILE A 76 -1.87 13.49 -1.31
N HIS A 77 -1.28 12.31 -1.48
CA HIS A 77 -0.30 12.01 -2.52
C HIS A 77 -0.80 10.88 -3.42
N LEU A 78 -0.61 11.02 -4.73
CA LEU A 78 -0.83 9.95 -5.70
C LEU A 78 0.51 9.27 -5.98
N GLU A 79 0.57 7.95 -5.76
CA GLU A 79 1.76 7.16 -6.10
C GLU A 79 1.89 7.02 -7.64
N ALA A 80 3.10 6.68 -8.09
CA ALA A 80 3.35 6.31 -9.48
C ALA A 80 2.44 5.14 -9.90
N GLY A 81 1.80 5.26 -11.07
CA GLY A 81 0.85 4.26 -11.59
C GLY A 81 -0.62 4.61 -11.32
N VAL A 82 -0.92 5.49 -10.36
CA VAL A 82 -2.29 5.97 -10.15
C VAL A 82 -2.62 7.08 -11.15
N SER A 83 -3.58 6.81 -12.04
CA SER A 83 -4.05 7.80 -13.01
C SER A 83 -4.99 8.80 -12.34
N GLY A 84 -4.51 10.02 -12.13
CA GLY A 84 -5.34 11.14 -11.63
C GLY A 84 -6.46 11.59 -12.58
N ASN A 85 -6.51 11.05 -13.79
CA ASN A 85 -7.52 11.38 -14.80
C ASN A 85 -8.68 10.37 -14.84
N GLN A 86 -8.68 9.36 -13.97
CA GLN A 86 -9.81 8.42 -13.85
C GLN A 86 -11.05 9.16 -13.35
N SER A 87 -12.21 8.92 -13.97
CA SER A 87 -13.46 9.51 -13.53
C SER A 87 -14.21 8.64 -12.53
N PHE A 88 -14.85 9.28 -11.57
CA PHE A 88 -15.58 8.65 -10.48
C PHE A 88 -17.00 9.18 -10.44
N THR A 89 -17.94 8.25 -10.25
CA THR A 89 -19.33 8.58 -9.94
C THR A 89 -19.63 7.94 -8.60
N TYR A 90 -19.82 8.76 -7.57
CA TYR A 90 -20.04 8.31 -6.21
C TYR A 90 -20.77 9.38 -5.41
N SER A 91 -21.74 8.97 -4.61
CA SER A 91 -22.53 9.86 -3.76
C SER A 91 -22.60 9.30 -2.36
N ALA A 92 -22.26 10.10 -1.36
CA ALA A 92 -22.39 9.76 0.05
C ALA A 92 -22.80 10.98 0.86
N LYS A 93 -23.61 10.75 1.90
CA LYS A 93 -24.02 11.75 2.87
C LYS A 93 -23.63 11.28 4.26
N ASP A 94 -22.97 12.14 5.01
CA ASP A 94 -22.57 11.90 6.41
C ASP A 94 -21.84 10.57 6.64
N LYS A 95 -21.04 10.13 5.67
CA LYS A 95 -20.20 8.93 5.81
C LYS A 95 -18.78 9.34 6.19
N PRO A 96 -18.07 8.57 7.03
CA PRO A 96 -16.68 8.86 7.33
C PRO A 96 -15.85 8.76 6.05
N LEU A 97 -14.88 9.67 5.89
CA LEU A 97 -14.01 9.72 4.71
C LEU A 97 -13.34 8.36 4.42
N ARG A 98 -13.02 7.60 5.47
CA ARG A 98 -12.53 6.22 5.37
C ARG A 98 -13.43 5.33 4.51
N ASP A 99 -14.71 5.25 4.88
CA ASP A 99 -15.68 4.36 4.22
C ASP A 99 -15.96 4.86 2.80
N VAL A 100 -15.97 6.18 2.61
CA VAL A 100 -16.10 6.79 1.28
C VAL A 100 -14.94 6.38 0.37
N LEU A 101 -13.69 6.48 0.84
CA LEU A 101 -12.52 6.05 0.08
C LEU A 101 -12.52 4.53 -0.18
N ASP A 102 -12.92 3.74 0.82
CA ASP A 102 -13.05 2.28 0.71
C ASP A 102 -14.04 1.90 -0.41
N GLU A 103 -15.25 2.47 -0.38
CA GLU A 103 -16.30 2.24 -1.37
C GLU A 103 -15.90 2.75 -2.76
N MET A 104 -15.32 3.95 -2.85
CA MET A 104 -14.88 4.55 -4.11
C MET A 104 -13.80 3.74 -4.81
N PHE A 105 -12.85 3.19 -4.05
CA PHE A 105 -11.72 2.46 -4.60
C PHE A 105 -12.00 0.97 -4.80
N LYS A 106 -13.10 0.46 -4.24
CA LYS A 106 -13.51 -0.94 -4.38
C LYS A 106 -13.74 -1.30 -5.85
N GLY A 107 -13.09 -2.36 -6.31
CA GLY A 107 -13.23 -2.86 -7.68
C GLY A 107 -12.48 -2.07 -8.75
N ARG A 108 -11.69 -1.06 -8.36
CA ARG A 108 -10.87 -0.24 -9.28
C ARG A 108 -9.38 -0.52 -9.19
N GLY A 109 -8.96 -1.44 -8.30
CA GLY A 109 -7.55 -1.74 -8.04
C GLY A 109 -6.79 -0.53 -7.49
N LEU A 110 -7.50 0.34 -6.76
CA LEU A 110 -6.94 1.46 -6.04
C LEU A 110 -7.05 1.20 -4.55
N GLY A 111 -6.11 1.76 -3.83
CA GLY A 111 -5.99 1.64 -2.39
C GLY A 111 -5.45 2.93 -1.80
N TYR A 112 -5.43 2.98 -0.48
CA TYR A 112 -4.82 4.09 0.23
C TYR A 112 -4.08 3.60 1.45
N ILE A 113 -3.00 4.29 1.76
CA ILE A 113 -2.15 4.03 2.91
C ILE A 113 -1.82 5.34 3.62
N ILE A 114 -1.58 5.30 4.92
CA ILE A 114 -1.09 6.47 5.65
C ILE A 114 0.44 6.44 5.63
N GLY A 115 1.06 7.49 5.09
CA GLY A 115 2.51 7.62 5.04
C GLY A 115 3.08 7.64 6.45
N ARG A 116 3.95 6.67 6.75
CA ARG A 116 4.70 6.62 8.01
C ARG A 116 6.15 7.03 7.76
N LYS A 117 6.75 7.67 8.75
CA LYS A 117 8.17 8.00 8.71
C LYS A 117 9.00 6.72 8.72
N THR A 118 9.70 6.45 7.62
CA THR A 118 10.65 5.33 7.50
C THR A 118 12.10 5.80 7.53
N LYS A 119 12.34 7.08 7.20
CA LYS A 119 13.65 7.75 7.28
C LYS A 119 13.50 9.17 7.80
N ASP A 120 14.56 9.74 8.37
CA ASP A 120 14.60 11.15 8.70
C ASP A 120 14.47 12.01 7.43
N GLY A 121 13.55 12.98 7.44
CA GLY A 121 13.20 13.80 6.28
C GLY A 121 12.10 13.24 5.36
N ASP A 122 11.41 12.16 5.76
CA ASP A 122 10.25 11.66 4.99
C ASP A 122 9.14 12.71 4.93
N ARG A 123 8.98 13.35 3.76
CA ARG A 123 8.02 14.44 3.52
C ARG A 123 6.54 14.04 3.58
N TYR A 124 6.26 12.74 3.56
CA TYR A 124 4.92 12.17 3.45
C TYR A 124 4.38 11.62 4.77
N GLU A 125 5.05 11.89 5.89
CA GLU A 125 4.56 11.49 7.20
C GLU A 125 3.17 12.09 7.47
N GLY A 126 2.18 11.23 7.74
CA GLY A 126 0.78 11.62 7.96
C GLY A 126 0.02 12.02 6.69
N TRP A 127 0.57 11.79 5.51
CA TRP A 127 -0.15 11.99 4.24
C TRP A 127 -0.95 10.75 3.89
N LEU A 128 -2.09 10.94 3.23
CA LEU A 128 -2.84 9.88 2.60
C LEU A 128 -2.22 9.58 1.24
N ILE A 129 -1.60 8.42 1.08
CA ILE A 129 -0.96 8.00 -0.18
C ILE A 129 -1.90 7.04 -0.87
N ILE A 130 -2.32 7.37 -2.09
CA ILE A 130 -3.18 6.51 -2.92
C ILE A 130 -2.28 5.70 -3.83
N ASN A 131 -2.45 4.38 -3.82
CA ASN A 131 -1.66 3.42 -4.58
C ASN A 131 -2.55 2.56 -5.48
N GLN A 132 -1.91 1.87 -6.43
CA GLN A 132 -2.58 0.93 -7.32
C GLN A 132 -2.59 -0.49 -6.71
N SER A 133 -3.21 -0.63 -5.53
CA SER A 133 -3.35 -1.91 -4.83
C SER A 133 -4.70 -1.99 -4.11
N ASP A 134 -5.01 -3.12 -3.49
CA ASP A 134 -6.21 -3.26 -2.65
C ASP A 134 -5.96 -2.87 -1.18
N ASP A 135 -4.86 -2.17 -0.87
CA ASP A 135 -4.51 -1.77 0.49
C ASP A 135 -5.49 -0.73 1.04
N ARG A 136 -5.90 -0.89 2.30
CA ARG A 136 -6.81 0.04 3.02
C ARG A 136 -6.24 0.46 4.37
N GLY A 137 -5.75 1.69 4.45
CA GLY A 137 -5.27 2.31 5.67
C GLY A 137 -3.83 1.96 6.02
N ASP A 138 -3.61 0.83 6.69
CA ASP A 138 -2.32 0.49 7.30
C ASP A 138 -1.80 -0.87 6.83
N PRO A 139 -1.27 -1.00 5.60
CA PRO A 139 -0.33 -2.08 5.36
C PRO A 139 0.96 -1.72 6.10
N ILE A 140 1.07 -2.18 7.35
CA ILE A 140 2.39 -2.53 7.88
C ILE A 140 2.84 -3.65 6.95
N VAL A 141 3.66 -3.35 5.94
CA VAL A 141 4.97 -3.95 5.67
C VAL A 141 5.45 -3.40 4.31
N LYS A 142 6.47 -2.55 4.29
CA LYS A 142 7.42 -2.50 3.17
C LYS A 142 8.10 -3.88 3.12
N GLY A 143 7.52 -4.86 2.41
CA GLY A 143 8.11 -6.20 2.25
C GLY A 143 7.32 -7.44 2.73
N ALA A 144 6.02 -7.37 3.00
CA ALA A 144 5.20 -8.57 3.16
C ALA A 144 3.83 -8.34 2.55
N SER A 145 3.71 -8.67 1.27
CA SER A 145 2.42 -9.01 0.67
C SER A 145 1.87 -10.23 1.42
N PRO A 146 0.71 -10.15 2.10
CA PRO A 146 -0.08 -11.35 2.29
C PRO A 146 -0.62 -11.72 0.90
N LYS A 147 -0.11 -12.81 0.33
CA LYS A 147 -0.84 -13.54 -0.73
C LYS A 147 -2.28 -13.74 -0.23
N PRO A 148 -3.32 -13.31 -0.96
CA PRO A 148 -4.66 -13.81 -0.70
C PRO A 148 -4.77 -15.21 -1.33
N GLU A 149 -4.43 -16.24 -0.56
CA GLU A 149 -5.23 -17.47 -0.58
C GLU A 149 -6.37 -17.22 0.42
N THR A 150 -7.61 -16.97 -0.01
CA THR A 150 -8.56 -18.04 -0.32
C THR A 150 -9.83 -17.43 -0.93
N LYS A 151 -10.45 -18.18 -1.85
CA LYS A 151 -11.79 -17.93 -2.40
C LYS A 151 -12.84 -17.71 -1.29
N PRO A 152 -13.97 -17.06 -1.61
CA PRO A 152 -15.15 -17.91 -1.79
C PRO A 152 -15.88 -17.68 -3.12
N THR A 153 -16.41 -18.80 -3.57
CA THR A 153 -17.32 -19.05 -4.69
C THR A 153 -18.71 -18.44 -4.42
N GLY A 154 -19.36 -17.87 -5.45
CA GLY A 154 -20.82 -17.65 -5.55
C GLY A 154 -21.40 -16.54 -4.66
N SER A 155 -22.04 -15.49 -5.17
CA SER A 155 -23.22 -15.53 -6.06
C SER A 155 -23.44 -14.18 -6.77
N LYS A 156 -23.76 -14.23 -8.07
CA LYS A 156 -24.44 -13.16 -8.87
C LYS A 156 -25.96 -13.16 -8.49
N PRO A 157 -26.91 -12.31 -8.99
CA PRO A 157 -26.97 -10.94 -9.62
C PRO A 157 -27.98 -9.98 -8.88
N PRO A 158 -28.30 -8.71 -9.30
CA PRO A 158 -28.51 -8.23 -10.68
C PRO A 158 -27.87 -6.90 -11.13
N GLU A 159 -27.63 -6.88 -12.45
CA GLU A 159 -27.28 -5.77 -13.34
C GLU A 159 -28.36 -4.69 -13.41
N PRO A 160 -27.99 -3.47 -13.87
CA PRO A 160 -28.73 -2.88 -14.99
C PRO A 160 -27.83 -2.77 -16.23
N THR A 161 -28.32 -3.45 -17.25
CA THR A 161 -27.92 -3.54 -18.66
C THR A 161 -27.65 -2.22 -19.38
N LYS A 162 -26.53 -2.18 -20.14
CA LYS A 162 -26.44 -1.63 -21.51
C LYS A 162 -25.29 -2.33 -22.28
N PRO A 163 -25.43 -2.52 -23.60
CA PRO A 163 -25.01 -3.75 -24.28
C PRO A 163 -23.51 -3.87 -24.54
N LYS A 164 -22.97 -5.03 -24.17
CA LYS A 164 -21.68 -5.59 -24.58
C LYS A 164 -21.72 -5.83 -26.11
N PRO A 165 -20.73 -5.40 -26.91
CA PRO A 165 -20.52 -6.01 -28.22
C PRO A 165 -20.14 -7.47 -27.95
N GLU A 166 -20.94 -8.42 -28.44
CA GLU A 166 -20.62 -9.85 -28.40
C GLU A 166 -19.19 -10.05 -28.91
N THR A 167 -18.28 -10.28 -27.98
CA THR A 167 -16.89 -10.61 -28.28
C THR A 167 -16.68 -12.00 -27.72
N ASP A 168 -16.30 -12.93 -28.59
CA ASP A 168 -16.11 -14.32 -28.25
C ASP A 168 -15.25 -14.46 -26.98
N PRO A 169 -15.63 -15.31 -26.01
CA PRO A 169 -14.81 -15.56 -24.82
C PRO A 169 -13.40 -16.06 -25.17
N ALA A 170 -13.22 -16.62 -26.38
CA ALA A 170 -11.92 -16.96 -26.94
C ALA A 170 -11.05 -15.73 -27.26
N ALA A 171 -11.64 -14.62 -27.71
CA ALA A 171 -10.91 -13.39 -28.05
C ALA A 171 -10.38 -12.66 -26.80
N ASP A 172 -11.15 -12.68 -25.71
CA ASP A 172 -10.71 -12.11 -24.42
C ASP A 172 -9.60 -12.95 -23.78
N ALA A 173 -9.67 -14.28 -23.90
CA ALA A 173 -8.61 -15.18 -23.47
C ALA A 173 -7.31 -14.96 -24.26
N GLU A 174 -7.41 -14.76 -25.58
CA GLU A 174 -6.27 -14.49 -26.44
C GLU A 174 -5.58 -13.17 -26.07
N ARG A 175 -6.36 -12.10 -25.82
CA ARG A 175 -5.83 -10.80 -25.40
C ARG A 175 -5.09 -10.88 -24.06
N GLN A 176 -5.69 -11.55 -23.07
CA GLN A 176 -5.08 -11.71 -21.75
C GLN A 176 -3.79 -12.52 -21.80
N ALA A 177 -3.78 -13.61 -22.57
CA ALA A 177 -2.60 -14.44 -22.78
C ALA A 177 -1.48 -13.66 -23.50
N ALA A 178 -1.83 -12.86 -24.52
CA ALA A 178 -0.88 -12.02 -25.25
C ALA A 178 -0.25 -10.92 -24.36
N SER A 179 -1.04 -10.24 -23.51
CA SER A 179 -0.52 -9.26 -22.55
C SER A 179 0.46 -9.90 -21.56
N LYS A 180 0.14 -11.10 -21.07
CA LYS A 180 1.02 -11.85 -20.15
C LYS A 180 2.31 -12.30 -20.83
N LEU A 181 2.24 -12.72 -22.09
CA LEU A 181 3.41 -13.06 -22.88
C LEU A 181 4.33 -11.86 -23.10
N LYS A 182 3.76 -10.66 -23.32
CA LYS A 182 4.53 -9.41 -23.43
C LYS A 182 5.30 -9.12 -22.14
N ASN A 183 4.66 -9.30 -20.98
CA ASN A 183 5.35 -9.13 -19.70
C ASN A 183 6.50 -10.14 -19.54
N ALA A 184 6.28 -11.41 -19.90
CA ALA A 184 7.35 -12.41 -19.86
C ALA A 184 8.55 -12.04 -20.76
N LYS A 185 8.30 -11.47 -21.95
CA LYS A 185 9.37 -10.96 -22.84
C LYS A 185 10.17 -9.83 -22.18
N ILE A 186 9.50 -8.88 -21.52
CA ILE A 186 10.16 -7.79 -20.78
C ILE A 186 11.03 -8.35 -19.64
N PHE A 187 10.53 -9.33 -18.88
CA PHE A 187 11.33 -9.97 -17.82
C PHE A 187 12.57 -10.69 -18.36
N LEU A 188 12.49 -11.26 -19.56
CA LEU A 188 13.67 -11.84 -20.22
C LEU A 188 14.68 -10.79 -20.68
N GLU A 189 14.21 -9.65 -21.20
CA GLU A 189 15.08 -8.52 -21.57
C GLU A 189 15.78 -7.92 -20.34
N ASP A 190 15.09 -7.89 -19.19
CA ASP A 190 15.63 -7.42 -17.90
C ASP A 190 16.53 -8.46 -17.20
N GLY A 191 16.74 -9.64 -17.79
CA GLY A 191 17.54 -10.73 -17.20
C GLY A 191 16.87 -11.45 -16.01
N LYS A 192 15.60 -11.17 -15.73
CA LYS A 192 14.80 -11.79 -14.66
C LYS A 192 14.17 -13.09 -15.15
N VAL A 193 15.01 -14.10 -15.32
CA VAL A 193 14.63 -15.39 -15.93
C VAL A 193 13.60 -16.17 -15.10
N ASP A 194 13.67 -16.09 -13.77
CA ASP A 194 12.74 -16.79 -12.88
C ASP A 194 11.32 -16.20 -12.97
N ASP A 195 11.19 -14.87 -12.90
CA ASP A 195 9.90 -14.18 -13.08
C ASP A 195 9.33 -14.46 -14.47
N ALA A 196 10.16 -14.42 -15.51
CA ALA A 196 9.73 -14.75 -16.87
C ALA A 196 9.18 -16.18 -16.97
N ARG A 197 9.84 -17.15 -16.34
CA ARG A 197 9.38 -18.55 -16.30
C ARG A 197 8.00 -18.66 -15.65
N ASP A 198 7.76 -17.99 -14.53
CA ASP A 198 6.47 -17.99 -13.84
C ASP A 198 5.33 -17.46 -14.72
N PHE A 199 5.56 -16.37 -15.44
CA PHE A 199 4.58 -15.83 -16.37
C PHE A 199 4.30 -16.79 -17.54
N LEU A 200 5.33 -17.44 -18.08
CA LEU A 200 5.17 -18.41 -19.17
C LEU A 200 4.41 -19.66 -18.72
N GLU A 201 4.68 -20.18 -17.51
CA GLU A 201 3.94 -21.31 -16.95
C GLU A 201 2.48 -20.96 -16.64
N GLN A 202 2.23 -19.73 -16.16
CA GLN A 202 0.88 -19.23 -15.93
C GLN A 202 0.06 -19.18 -17.24
N ILE A 203 0.69 -18.78 -18.36
CA ILE A 203 0.03 -18.77 -19.67
C ILE A 203 -0.38 -20.18 -20.09
N LEU A 204 0.51 -21.17 -19.94
CA LEU A 204 0.20 -22.57 -20.26
C LEU A 204 -0.90 -23.15 -19.36
N LYS A 205 -0.94 -22.74 -18.09
CA LYS A 205 -1.93 -23.23 -17.12
C LYS A 205 -3.32 -22.62 -17.33
N ARG A 206 -3.40 -21.33 -17.66
CA ARG A 206 -4.67 -20.59 -17.76
C ARG A 206 -5.24 -20.53 -19.17
N TRP A 207 -4.37 -20.52 -20.18
CA TRP A 207 -4.75 -20.32 -21.58
C TRP A 207 -4.06 -21.31 -22.52
N PRO A 208 -4.19 -22.63 -22.29
CA PRO A 208 -3.42 -23.65 -23.02
C PRO A 208 -3.64 -23.66 -24.53
N ASN A 209 -4.80 -23.18 -25.00
CA ASN A 209 -5.21 -23.22 -26.41
C ASN A 209 -5.04 -21.88 -27.15
N THR A 210 -4.21 -20.97 -26.64
CA THR A 210 -3.97 -19.66 -27.25
C THR A 210 -2.67 -19.65 -28.07
N LYS A 211 -2.53 -18.74 -29.02
CA LYS A 211 -1.25 -18.59 -29.76
C LYS A 211 -0.12 -18.20 -28.81
N ALA A 212 -0.44 -17.39 -27.81
CA ALA A 212 0.48 -16.98 -26.76
C ALA A 212 1.00 -18.18 -25.93
N ALA A 213 0.19 -19.22 -25.71
CA ALA A 213 0.65 -20.45 -25.05
C ALA A 213 1.63 -21.26 -25.91
N ALA A 214 1.43 -21.33 -27.22
CA ALA A 214 2.38 -21.98 -28.11
C ALA A 214 3.75 -21.26 -28.11
N GLU A 215 3.75 -19.93 -28.13
CA GLU A 215 4.96 -19.11 -27.95
C GLU A 215 5.58 -19.32 -26.56
N ALA A 216 4.76 -19.36 -25.50
CA ALA A 216 5.24 -19.52 -24.14
C ALA A 216 5.95 -20.87 -23.92
N LYS A 217 5.41 -21.95 -24.48
CA LYS A 217 6.03 -23.28 -24.46
C LYS A 217 7.40 -23.28 -25.14
N THR A 218 7.50 -22.57 -26.27
CA THR A 218 8.76 -22.44 -27.02
C THR A 218 9.80 -21.68 -26.22
N MET A 219 9.42 -20.58 -25.55
CA MET A 219 10.32 -19.80 -24.71
C MET A 219 10.79 -20.58 -23.49
N LEU A 220 9.90 -21.29 -22.79
CA LEU A 220 10.29 -22.15 -21.67
C LEU A 220 11.31 -23.24 -22.07
N GLY A 221 11.20 -23.77 -23.29
CA GLY A 221 12.17 -24.73 -23.81
C GLY A 221 13.56 -24.12 -24.02
N LYS A 222 13.65 -22.84 -24.41
CA LYS A 222 14.93 -22.12 -24.57
C LYS A 222 15.58 -21.77 -23.24
N LEU A 223 14.80 -21.54 -22.18
CA LEU A 223 15.30 -21.20 -20.83
C LEU A 223 15.70 -22.41 -19.99
N LYS A 224 15.42 -23.63 -20.45
CA LYS A 224 15.81 -24.89 -19.80
C LYS A 224 17.10 -25.49 -20.38
N LYS A 225 17.64 -24.90 -21.44
CA LYS A 225 18.94 -25.23 -22.02
C LYS A 225 19.98 -24.26 -21.51
#